data_AF-A0AAN9U645-F1
#
_entry.id   AF-A0AAN9U645-F1
#
_cell.length_a   1.000
_cell.length_b   1.000
_cell.length_c   1.000
_cell.angle_alpha   90.00
_cell.angle_beta   90.00
_cell.angle_gamma   90.00
#
_symmetry.space_group_name_H-M   'P 1'
#
loop_
_entity.id
_entity.type
_entity.pdbx_description
1 polymer ?
#
loop_
_entity_poly.entity_id
_entity_poly.type
_entity_poly.pdbx_seq_one_letter_code
_entity_poly.pdbx_strand_id
1 'polypeptide(L)'
;MPVEVLTYKEPPPALFALLKSHAPHSLPLLRRLEFTRFPGGITEHTHVLWASDAELADELPATSAGFTAGYLDFSRGPETQLWLYSSLERDHANGLAADVAAGPCGEQAVAALRAVRRIRDQEREQYRDCVPGHPSGGGSSVEENEKEEEEGQQHQLQSSTLLIGALNDQLRRVLANRGVSFSAVSHWDKWLFRVEALQGLGVAVGGGVGDPVPGTGIPPGLRWGVVRPEEIPFVLSRTEIERKARTVKLLPSVAIKLEDGTPIAWAFLGPDSSLSSLHCEPQYRGKGLAKRVAVKLLSECLQNYGDEGYGWADVAPDNVGSQSVCKSLRGKIVWTVCW
;
A
#
# COMPACT_ATOMS: atom_id res chain seq x y z
N MET A 1 18.82 -6.89 26.22
CA MET A 1 19.72 -6.07 25.35
C MET A 1 18.83 -5.25 24.44
N PRO A 2 19.16 -3.99 24.11
CA PRO A 2 18.37 -3.24 23.13
C PRO A 2 18.40 -3.98 21.78
N VAL A 3 17.24 -4.18 21.15
CA VAL A 3 17.16 -4.74 19.80
C VAL A 3 17.81 -3.74 18.84
N GLU A 4 18.88 -4.17 18.16
CA GLU A 4 19.50 -3.40 17.10
C GLU A 4 18.61 -3.41 15.85
N VAL A 5 18.56 -2.28 15.14
CA VAL A 5 17.79 -2.15 13.91
C VAL A 5 18.74 -1.79 12.78
N LEU A 6 18.83 -2.67 11.79
CA LEU A 6 19.58 -2.43 10.56
C LEU A 6 18.70 -1.65 9.58
N THR A 7 19.33 -0.79 8.80
CA THR A 7 18.68 0.08 7.82
C THR A 7 19.34 -0.07 6.45
N TYR A 8 18.55 -0.29 5.41
CA TYR A 8 19.01 -0.41 4.03
C TYR A 8 18.37 0.67 3.16
N LYS A 9 19.07 1.12 2.11
CA LYS A 9 18.49 2.05 1.13
C LYS A 9 17.67 1.35 0.04
N GLU A 10 17.94 0.07 -0.18
CA GLU A 10 17.20 -0.78 -1.10
C GLU A 10 16.73 -2.06 -0.39
N PRO A 11 15.62 -2.68 -0.81
CA PRO A 11 15.14 -3.93 -0.22
C PRO A 11 16.14 -5.08 -0.43
N PRO A 12 16.67 -5.70 0.64
CA PRO A 12 17.60 -6.81 0.49
C PRO A 12 16.91 -8.05 -0.12
N PRO A 13 17.56 -8.80 -1.04
CA PRO A 13 16.97 -10.01 -1.65
C PRO A 13 16.45 -11.04 -0.63
N ALA A 14 17.20 -11.25 0.45
CA ALA A 14 16.83 -12.20 1.50
C ALA A 14 15.52 -11.86 2.21
N LEU A 15 15.19 -10.56 2.31
CA LEU A 15 13.94 -10.12 2.90
C LEU A 15 12.73 -10.51 2.05
N PHE A 16 12.86 -10.54 0.71
CA PHE A 16 11.77 -11.00 -0.16
C PHE A 16 11.48 -12.49 0.05
N ALA A 17 12.51 -13.34 0.10
CA ALA A 17 12.36 -14.77 0.33
C ALA A 17 11.67 -15.04 1.68
N LEU A 18 12.14 -14.36 2.72
CA LEU A 18 11.58 -14.48 4.06
C LEU A 18 10.13 -13.99 4.12
N LEU A 19 9.81 -12.82 3.56
CA LEU A 19 8.44 -12.32 3.54
C LEU A 19 7.50 -13.23 2.73
N LYS A 20 7.96 -13.86 1.64
CA LYS A 20 7.15 -14.83 0.88
C LYS A 20 6.72 -16.04 1.72
N SER A 21 7.60 -16.57 2.57
CA SER A 21 7.25 -17.68 3.48
C SER A 21 6.29 -17.26 4.62
N HIS A 22 6.07 -15.94 4.78
CA HIS A 22 5.13 -15.36 5.74
C HIS A 22 3.78 -14.95 5.12
N ALA A 23 3.57 -15.20 3.82
CA ALA A 23 2.31 -14.93 3.15
C ALA A 23 1.16 -15.76 3.78
N PRO A 24 -0.08 -15.23 3.83
CA PRO A 24 -0.50 -13.95 3.23
C PRO A 24 -0.29 -12.71 4.12
N HIS A 25 0.19 -12.87 5.37
CA HIS A 25 0.21 -11.79 6.37
C HIS A 25 1.23 -10.70 6.03
N SER A 26 2.37 -11.10 5.48
CA SER A 26 3.45 -10.22 5.03
C SER A 26 3.17 -9.48 3.73
N LEU A 27 2.10 -9.84 2.99
CA LEU A 27 1.89 -9.35 1.62
C LEU A 27 1.89 -7.82 1.50
N PRO A 28 1.29 -7.04 2.40
CA PRO A 28 1.35 -5.58 2.29
C PRO A 28 2.77 -5.02 2.28
N LEU A 29 3.65 -5.51 3.17
CA LEU A 29 5.05 -5.09 3.16
C LEU A 29 5.79 -5.67 1.94
N LEU A 30 5.61 -6.96 1.66
CA LEU A 30 6.27 -7.61 0.52
C LEU A 30 5.99 -6.88 -0.79
N ARG A 31 4.71 -6.59 -1.07
CA ARG A 31 4.28 -5.93 -2.31
C ARG A 31 4.67 -4.46 -2.32
N ARG A 32 4.77 -3.81 -1.15
CA ARG A 32 5.37 -2.48 -1.03
C ARG A 32 6.84 -2.46 -1.42
N LEU A 33 7.61 -3.45 -0.96
CA LEU A 33 9.02 -3.60 -1.34
C LEU A 33 9.14 -3.95 -2.83
N GLU A 34 8.28 -4.81 -3.38
CA GLU A 34 8.26 -5.09 -4.82
C GLU A 34 7.95 -3.83 -5.63
N PHE A 35 7.13 -2.91 -5.12
CA PHE A 35 6.82 -1.66 -5.83
C PHE A 35 8.05 -0.76 -6.02
N THR A 36 9.12 -0.91 -5.24
CA THR A 36 10.34 -0.10 -5.42
C THR A 36 11.00 -0.32 -6.78
N ARG A 37 10.69 -1.43 -7.47
CA ARG A 37 11.19 -1.73 -8.82
C ARG A 37 10.51 -0.93 -9.93
N PHE A 38 9.35 -0.32 -9.65
CA PHE A 38 8.64 0.48 -10.63
C PHE A 38 9.17 1.92 -10.66
N PRO A 39 9.07 2.61 -11.81
CA PRO A 39 9.41 4.04 -11.89
C PRO A 39 8.68 4.86 -10.82
N GLY A 40 9.43 5.68 -10.09
CA GLY A 40 8.89 6.48 -8.98
C GLY A 40 8.52 5.67 -7.73
N GLY A 41 8.82 4.36 -7.70
CA GLY A 41 8.50 3.46 -6.60
C GLY A 41 9.44 3.56 -5.39
N ILE A 42 10.62 4.14 -5.59
CA ILE A 42 11.67 4.37 -4.58
C ILE A 42 12.15 5.82 -4.66
N THR A 43 12.66 6.36 -3.55
CA THR A 43 13.23 7.70 -3.43
C THR A 43 14.54 7.67 -2.65
N GLU A 44 15.30 8.77 -2.64
CA GLU A 44 16.49 8.88 -1.79
C GLU A 44 16.18 8.86 -0.27
N HIS A 45 14.95 9.24 0.09
CA HIS A 45 14.40 9.18 1.45
C HIS A 45 13.89 7.80 1.86
N THR A 46 14.07 6.79 1.00
CA THR A 46 13.65 5.42 1.32
C THR A 46 14.61 4.78 2.32
N HIS A 47 14.04 4.08 3.30
CA HIS A 47 14.75 3.20 4.22
C HIS A 47 13.97 1.91 4.41
N VAL A 48 14.67 0.78 4.38
CA VAL A 48 14.14 -0.53 4.73
C VAL A 48 14.69 -0.92 6.09
N LEU A 49 13.79 -1.24 7.03
CA LEU A 49 14.09 -1.52 8.42
C LEU A 49 14.11 -3.03 8.65
N TRP A 50 15.08 -3.50 9.41
CA TRP A 50 15.17 -4.87 9.90
C TRP A 50 15.47 -4.89 11.40
N ALA A 51 14.60 -5.50 12.18
CA ALA A 51 14.75 -5.67 13.62
C ALA A 51 14.53 -7.14 13.98
N SER A 52 15.58 -7.82 14.40
CA SER A 52 15.57 -9.23 14.77
C SER A 52 16.66 -9.52 15.79
N ASP A 53 16.58 -10.67 16.45
CA ASP A 53 17.68 -11.25 17.23
C ASP A 53 18.65 -12.07 16.36
N ALA A 54 18.31 -12.27 15.08
CA ALA A 54 19.09 -12.97 14.09
C ALA A 54 19.48 -12.05 12.92
N GLU A 55 20.57 -12.40 12.25
CA GLU A 55 20.95 -11.76 10.98
C GLU A 55 19.89 -12.02 9.91
N LEU A 56 19.75 -11.07 8.99
CA LEU A 56 18.84 -11.21 7.86
C LEU A 56 19.31 -12.33 6.93
N ALA A 57 18.46 -13.32 6.75
CA ALA A 57 18.65 -14.44 5.84
C ALA A 57 17.31 -14.88 5.23
N ASP A 58 17.37 -15.67 4.15
CA ASP A 58 16.17 -16.19 3.45
C ASP A 58 15.28 -17.01 4.39
N GLU A 59 15.90 -17.71 5.35
CA GLU A 59 15.26 -18.45 6.43
C GLU A 59 15.94 -18.11 7.75
N LEU A 60 15.13 -17.85 8.78
CA LEU A 60 15.65 -17.60 10.12
C LEU A 60 15.89 -18.91 10.87
N PRO A 61 16.88 -18.96 11.77
CA PRO A 61 17.07 -20.10 12.67
C PRO A 61 15.79 -20.40 13.45
N ALA A 62 15.49 -21.67 13.70
CA ALA A 62 14.34 -22.07 14.52
C ALA A 62 14.38 -21.52 15.95
N THR A 63 15.56 -21.09 16.42
CA THR A 63 15.79 -20.44 17.71
C THR A 63 15.52 -18.94 17.70
N SER A 64 15.29 -18.33 16.54
CA SER A 64 15.01 -16.89 16.45
C SER A 64 13.70 -16.56 17.14
N ALA A 65 13.69 -15.43 17.83
CA ALA A 65 12.52 -14.89 18.48
C ALA A 65 11.54 -14.19 17.50
N GLY A 66 11.77 -14.33 16.19
CA GLY A 66 11.02 -13.68 15.12
C GLY A 66 11.66 -12.38 14.65
N PHE A 67 10.92 -11.60 13.86
CA PHE A 67 11.42 -10.34 13.32
C PHE A 67 10.32 -9.29 13.15
N THR A 68 10.76 -8.04 13.01
CA THR A 68 9.97 -6.95 12.44
C THR A 68 10.74 -6.33 11.28
N ALA A 69 10.08 -6.15 10.15
CA ALA A 69 10.61 -5.43 9.00
C ALA A 69 9.69 -4.28 8.61
N GLY A 70 10.22 -3.28 7.89
CA GLY A 70 9.40 -2.18 7.40
C GLY A 70 10.00 -1.44 6.21
N TYR A 71 9.13 -0.74 5.48
CA TYR A 71 9.49 0.26 4.48
C TYR A 71 9.14 1.63 5.04
N LEU A 72 10.06 2.57 4.99
CA LEU A 72 9.89 3.96 5.44
C LEU A 72 10.28 4.92 4.30
N ASP A 73 9.45 5.93 4.06
CA ASP A 73 9.77 7.04 3.16
C ASP A 73 8.94 8.28 3.55
N PHE A 74 9.60 9.26 4.17
CA PHE A 74 8.92 10.46 4.67
C PHE A 74 8.39 11.36 3.55
N SER A 75 9.01 11.32 2.35
CA SER A 75 8.60 12.12 1.19
C SER A 75 7.21 11.74 0.64
N ARG A 76 6.69 10.56 1.04
CA ARG A 76 5.35 10.09 0.65
C ARG A 76 4.20 10.74 1.43
N GLY A 77 4.51 11.47 2.50
CA GLY A 77 3.49 12.17 3.26
C GLY A 77 2.72 13.19 2.37
N PRO A 78 1.44 13.47 2.64
CA PRO A 78 0.66 12.99 3.79
C PRO A 78 0.06 11.58 3.60
N GLU A 79 0.39 10.88 2.52
CA GLU A 79 -0.03 9.49 2.32
C GLU A 79 0.86 8.54 3.13
N THR A 80 0.71 7.22 2.97
CA THR A 80 1.45 6.24 3.79
C THR A 80 2.95 6.44 3.69
N GLN A 81 3.58 6.65 4.84
CA GLN A 81 5.03 6.82 4.96
C GLN A 81 5.70 5.56 5.51
N LEU A 82 4.99 4.73 6.27
CA LEU A 82 5.51 3.50 6.88
C LEU A 82 4.59 2.31 6.58
N TRP A 83 5.18 1.23 6.08
CA TRP A 83 4.59 -0.12 6.10
C TRP A 83 5.42 -0.98 7.03
N LEU A 84 4.77 -1.68 7.95
CA LEU A 84 5.43 -2.48 8.98
C LEU A 84 4.83 -3.88 8.99
N TYR A 85 5.69 -4.89 9.11
CA TYR A 85 5.29 -6.28 9.28
C TYR A 85 6.07 -6.90 10.43
N SER A 86 5.39 -7.65 11.29
CA SER A 86 6.04 -8.50 12.30
C SER A 86 5.64 -9.97 12.11
N SER A 87 6.58 -10.90 12.32
CA SER A 87 6.28 -12.34 12.31
C SER A 87 5.16 -12.72 13.30
N LEU A 88 4.99 -11.93 14.36
CA LEU A 88 3.87 -12.02 15.31
C LEU A 88 2.50 -12.07 14.63
N GLU A 89 2.31 -11.38 13.51
CA GLU A 89 1.03 -11.34 12.79
C GLU A 89 0.63 -12.71 12.27
N ARG A 90 1.58 -13.47 11.71
CA ARG A 90 1.36 -14.84 11.24
C ARG A 90 1.20 -15.79 12.41
N ASP A 91 2.08 -15.66 13.41
CA ASP A 91 2.13 -16.59 14.54
C ASP A 91 0.87 -16.47 15.40
N HIS A 92 0.32 -15.25 15.56
CA HIS A 92 -0.96 -15.02 16.21
C HIS A 92 -2.12 -15.66 15.43
N ALA A 93 -2.18 -15.49 14.12
CA ALA A 93 -3.22 -16.09 13.29
C ALA A 93 -3.18 -17.64 13.34
N ASN A 94 -2.00 -18.21 13.52
CA ASN A 94 -1.80 -19.65 13.67
C ASN A 94 -2.02 -20.17 15.11
N GLY A 95 -2.38 -19.30 16.06
CA GLY A 95 -2.53 -19.67 17.48
C GLY A 95 -1.22 -20.03 18.18
N LEU A 96 -0.07 -19.68 17.58
CA LEU A 96 1.28 -19.95 18.09
C LEU A 96 1.80 -18.83 19.00
N ALA A 97 1.15 -17.67 19.01
CA ALA A 97 1.50 -16.56 19.90
C ALA A 97 0.91 -16.77 21.30
N ALA A 98 1.73 -17.21 22.26
CA ALA A 98 1.44 -17.04 23.69
C ALA A 98 1.42 -15.54 24.06
N ASP A 99 0.67 -15.19 25.12
CA ASP A 99 0.33 -13.84 25.59
C ASP A 99 0.99 -12.68 24.81
N VAL A 100 0.27 -12.20 23.80
CA VAL A 100 0.66 -11.19 22.77
C VAL A 100 1.30 -9.94 23.40
N ALA A 101 1.04 -9.68 24.67
CA ALA A 101 1.56 -8.56 25.42
C ALA A 101 3.06 -8.64 25.75
N ALA A 102 3.76 -9.80 25.72
CA ALA A 102 5.12 -9.93 26.28
C ALA A 102 6.21 -10.47 25.34
N GLY A 103 5.92 -10.76 24.06
CA GLY A 103 6.88 -11.41 23.15
C GLY A 103 8.03 -10.52 22.63
N PRO A 104 9.20 -11.09 22.28
CA PRO A 104 10.34 -10.39 21.67
C PRO A 104 10.00 -9.64 20.37
N CYS A 105 9.09 -10.16 19.56
CA CYS A 105 8.58 -9.48 18.36
C CYS A 105 7.99 -8.09 18.67
N GLY A 106 7.32 -7.92 19.82
CA GLY A 106 6.82 -6.62 20.23
C GLY A 106 7.93 -5.63 20.58
N GLU A 107 9.04 -6.10 21.16
CA GLU A 107 10.21 -5.27 21.42
C GLU A 107 10.92 -4.87 20.13
N GLN A 108 11.04 -5.79 19.18
CA GLN A 108 11.58 -5.54 17.84
C GLN A 108 10.75 -4.48 17.10
N ALA A 109 9.42 -4.55 17.17
CA ALA A 109 8.55 -3.56 16.55
C ALA A 109 8.67 -2.16 17.18
N VAL A 110 8.78 -2.08 18.51
CA VAL A 110 9.07 -0.80 19.19
C VAL A 110 10.46 -0.28 18.82
N ALA A 111 11.46 -1.16 18.70
CA ALA A 111 12.80 -0.76 18.26
C ALA A 111 12.79 -0.21 16.83
N ALA A 112 12.03 -0.82 15.91
CA ALA A 112 11.83 -0.30 14.56
C ALA A 112 11.25 1.12 14.57
N LEU A 113 10.21 1.40 15.38
CA LEU A 113 9.66 2.76 15.51
C LEU A 113 10.64 3.77 16.15
N ARG A 114 11.49 3.32 17.07
CA ARG A 114 12.59 4.17 17.58
C ARG A 114 13.62 4.47 16.48
N ALA A 115 13.91 3.51 15.60
CA ALA A 115 14.76 3.74 14.43
C ALA A 115 14.11 4.75 13.46
N VAL A 116 12.80 4.65 13.19
CA VAL A 116 12.05 5.64 12.39
C VAL A 116 12.23 7.06 12.95
N ARG A 117 12.13 7.24 14.27
CA ARG A 117 12.36 8.54 14.91
C ARG A 117 13.79 9.04 14.69
N ARG A 118 14.80 8.18 14.90
CA ARG A 118 16.21 8.53 14.67
C ARG A 118 16.47 8.96 13.23
N ILE A 119 15.94 8.23 12.25
CA ILE A 119 16.06 8.55 10.83
C ILE A 119 15.44 9.91 10.53
N ARG A 120 14.23 10.19 11.06
CA ARG A 120 13.60 11.50 10.89
C ARG A 120 14.46 12.64 11.44
N ASP A 121 15.02 12.45 12.63
CA ASP A 121 15.87 13.46 13.25
C ASP A 121 17.14 13.72 12.41
N GLN A 122 17.72 12.68 11.82
CA GLN A 122 18.86 12.78 10.89
C GLN A 122 18.49 13.50 9.57
N GLU A 123 17.38 13.14 8.94
CA GLU A 123 16.95 13.80 7.69
C GLU A 123 16.61 15.28 7.91
N ARG A 124 16.05 15.64 9.07
CA ARG A 124 15.82 17.03 9.46
C ARG A 124 17.10 17.84 9.59
N GLU A 125 18.14 17.24 10.16
CA GLU A 125 19.45 17.88 10.33
C GLU A 125 20.12 18.08 8.97
N GLN A 126 20.17 17.03 8.14
CA GLN A 126 20.70 17.10 6.79
C GLN A 126 19.97 18.16 5.95
N TYR A 127 18.64 18.22 6.03
CA TYR A 127 17.87 19.22 5.29
C TYR A 127 18.17 20.65 5.75
N ARG A 128 18.34 20.87 7.07
CA ARG A 128 18.67 22.19 7.62
C ARG A 128 20.02 22.71 7.10
N ASP A 129 20.98 21.80 6.92
CA ASP A 129 22.32 22.16 6.44
C ASP A 129 22.36 22.44 4.92
N CYS A 130 21.40 21.92 4.15
CA CYS A 130 21.34 22.04 2.69
C CYS A 130 20.54 23.23 2.15
N VAL A 131 19.80 24.00 2.96
CA VAL A 131 18.99 25.14 2.48
C VAL A 131 19.69 26.49 2.75
N PRO A 132 20.39 27.08 1.77
CA PRO A 132 20.81 28.48 1.82
C PRO A 132 19.62 29.43 1.60
N GLY A 133 19.63 30.58 2.29
CA GLY A 133 18.57 31.59 2.25
C GLY A 133 18.21 32.00 0.81
N HIS A 134 16.94 31.83 0.44
CA HIS A 134 16.42 32.08 -0.91
C HIS A 134 16.42 33.58 -1.28
N PRO A 135 16.94 33.97 -2.46
CA PRO A 135 16.49 35.16 -3.16
C PRO A 135 15.24 34.82 -4.00
N SER A 136 14.18 35.61 -3.83
CA SER A 136 12.93 35.52 -4.56
C SER A 136 13.08 35.95 -6.02
N GLY A 137 12.81 35.05 -6.97
CA GLY A 137 12.70 35.32 -8.40
C GLY A 137 11.66 34.41 -9.05
N GLY A 138 10.77 34.99 -9.87
CA GLY A 138 9.60 34.34 -10.47
C GLY A 138 9.96 33.20 -11.43
N GLY A 139 9.21 32.10 -11.32
CA GLY A 139 9.49 30.84 -11.99
C GLY A 139 8.32 30.31 -12.82
N SER A 140 8.64 29.48 -13.81
CA SER A 140 7.69 28.83 -14.72
C SER A 140 6.83 27.75 -14.02
N SER A 141 5.77 27.25 -14.69
CA SER A 141 4.86 26.20 -14.15
C SER A 141 5.55 24.87 -13.74
N VAL A 142 6.79 24.62 -14.19
CA VAL A 142 7.59 23.46 -13.73
C VAL A 142 8.24 23.77 -12.38
N GLU A 143 8.79 24.98 -12.22
CA GLU A 143 9.37 25.46 -10.97
C GLU A 143 8.33 25.65 -9.86
N GLU A 144 7.07 25.95 -10.22
CA GLU A 144 5.96 26.01 -9.25
C GLU A 144 5.61 24.62 -8.68
N ASN A 145 5.60 23.57 -9.52
CA ASN A 145 5.35 22.20 -9.06
C ASN A 145 6.51 21.66 -8.21
N GLU A 146 7.75 21.94 -8.58
CA GLU A 146 8.94 21.55 -7.80
C GLU A 146 8.96 22.23 -6.43
N LYS A 147 8.60 23.52 -6.36
CA LYS A 147 8.45 24.25 -5.09
C LYS A 147 7.34 23.69 -4.21
N GLU A 148 6.17 23.35 -4.76
CA GLU A 148 5.09 22.72 -3.98
C GLU A 148 5.49 21.33 -3.44
N GLU A 149 6.27 20.57 -4.19
CA GLU A 149 6.80 19.26 -3.74
C GLU A 149 7.86 19.43 -2.65
N GLU A 150 8.77 20.39 -2.77
CA GLU A 150 9.77 20.72 -1.76
C GLU A 150 9.14 21.25 -0.46
N GLU A 151 8.21 22.21 -0.54
CA GLU A 151 7.46 22.73 0.61
C GLU A 151 6.62 21.63 1.28
N GLY A 152 6.02 20.74 0.47
CA GLY A 152 5.32 19.57 0.96
C GLY A 152 6.24 18.64 1.75
N GLN A 153 7.42 18.33 1.23
CA GLN A 153 8.42 17.50 1.90
C GLN A 153 8.93 18.16 3.20
N GLN A 154 9.17 19.47 3.20
CA GLN A 154 9.52 20.22 4.40
C GLN A 154 8.46 20.04 5.51
N HIS A 155 7.19 20.21 5.15
CA HIS A 155 6.10 20.06 6.11
C HIS A 155 6.02 18.64 6.67
N GLN A 156 6.22 17.62 5.83
CA GLN A 156 6.22 16.21 6.26
C GLN A 156 7.39 15.89 7.19
N LEU A 157 8.59 16.41 6.90
CA LEU A 157 9.73 16.25 7.79
C LEU A 157 9.47 16.95 9.12
N GLN A 158 8.84 18.13 9.15
CA GLN A 158 8.52 18.86 10.38
C GLN A 158 7.39 18.24 11.21
N SER A 159 6.52 17.44 10.60
CA SER A 159 5.44 16.72 11.28
C SER A 159 5.97 15.81 12.40
N SER A 160 5.30 15.85 13.56
CA SER A 160 5.58 14.95 14.68
C SER A 160 4.92 13.57 14.50
N THR A 161 3.94 13.46 13.61
CA THR A 161 3.20 12.24 13.27
C THR A 161 3.58 11.74 11.87
N LEU A 162 3.41 10.44 11.64
CA LEU A 162 3.55 9.81 10.33
C LEU A 162 2.41 8.82 10.10
N LEU A 163 2.01 8.61 8.85
CA LEU A 163 0.95 7.64 8.51
C LEU A 163 1.53 6.24 8.33
N ILE A 164 1.04 5.28 9.13
CA ILE A 164 1.35 3.85 8.99
C ILE A 164 0.21 3.19 8.23
N GLY A 165 0.49 2.60 7.07
CA GLY A 165 -0.53 2.01 6.21
C GLY A 165 -0.75 0.54 6.53
N ALA A 166 -2.01 0.12 6.55
CA ALA A 166 -2.45 -1.26 6.69
C ALA A 166 -1.83 -2.00 7.90
N LEU A 167 -1.61 -1.29 9.02
CA LEU A 167 -1.02 -1.85 10.23
C LEU A 167 -1.96 -2.90 10.83
N ASN A 168 -1.48 -4.12 11.02
CA ASN A 168 -2.27 -5.18 11.67
C ASN A 168 -2.74 -4.73 13.06
N ASP A 169 -4.05 -4.86 13.36
CA ASP A 169 -4.59 -4.36 14.63
C ASP A 169 -3.99 -5.08 15.85
N GLN A 170 -3.57 -6.35 15.72
CA GLN A 170 -2.87 -7.02 16.81
C GLN A 170 -1.50 -6.40 17.07
N LEU A 171 -0.73 -6.14 16.01
CA LEU A 171 0.55 -5.44 16.14
C LEU A 171 0.35 -4.03 16.72
N ARG A 172 -0.69 -3.31 16.29
CA ARG A 172 -1.05 -2.00 16.87
C ARG A 172 -1.31 -2.09 18.37
N ARG A 173 -2.09 -3.08 18.83
CA ARG A 173 -2.37 -3.29 20.26
C ARG A 173 -1.09 -3.59 21.05
N VAL A 174 -0.19 -4.41 20.50
CA VAL A 174 1.12 -4.74 21.10
C VAL A 174 1.96 -3.49 21.29
N LEU A 175 2.00 -2.61 20.27
CA LEU A 175 2.71 -1.34 20.29
C LEU A 175 2.07 -0.38 21.31
N ALA A 176 0.75 -0.26 21.32
CA ALA A 176 0.02 0.59 22.26
C ALA A 176 0.26 0.18 23.72
N ASN A 177 0.22 -1.12 24.01
CA ASN A 177 0.53 -1.68 25.34
C ASN A 177 1.99 -1.42 25.76
N ARG A 178 2.89 -1.14 24.81
CA ARG A 178 4.29 -0.74 25.05
C ARG A 178 4.51 0.78 25.03
N GLY A 179 3.43 1.56 25.09
CA GLY A 179 3.49 3.02 25.20
C GLY A 179 3.64 3.78 23.88
N VAL A 180 3.45 3.12 22.73
CA VAL A 180 3.37 3.81 21.44
C VAL A 180 2.04 4.55 21.36
N SER A 181 2.10 5.86 21.12
CA SER A 181 0.92 6.70 20.96
C SER A 181 0.44 6.70 19.50
N PHE A 182 -0.88 6.65 19.32
CA PHE A 182 -1.55 6.76 18.03
C PHE A 182 -2.48 7.97 18.08
N SER A 183 -2.20 9.00 17.28
CA SER A 183 -2.98 10.25 17.26
C SER A 183 -4.37 10.07 16.66
N ALA A 184 -4.51 9.14 15.72
CA ALA A 184 -5.77 8.70 15.14
C ALA A 184 -5.66 7.21 14.80
N VAL A 185 -6.78 6.49 14.86
CA VAL A 185 -6.89 5.09 14.48
C VAL A 185 -8.23 4.88 13.80
N SER A 186 -8.20 4.44 12.54
CA SER A 186 -9.36 3.98 11.79
C SER A 186 -9.23 2.48 11.51
N HIS A 187 -10.30 1.71 11.75
CA HIS A 187 -10.31 0.26 11.58
C HIS A 187 -10.89 -0.13 10.23
N TRP A 188 -10.25 -1.09 9.56
CA TRP A 188 -10.63 -1.58 8.25
C TRP A 188 -10.55 -3.10 8.21
N ASP A 189 -11.51 -3.72 7.52
CA ASP A 189 -11.49 -5.16 7.27
C ASP A 189 -10.58 -5.46 6.09
N LYS A 190 -9.60 -6.35 6.26
CA LYS A 190 -8.82 -6.85 5.14
C LYS A 190 -9.58 -7.99 4.45
N TRP A 191 -10.01 -7.72 3.22
CA TRP A 191 -10.64 -8.67 2.33
C TRP A 191 -9.58 -9.34 1.46
N LEU A 192 -9.43 -10.65 1.57
CA LEU A 192 -8.47 -11.44 0.77
C LEU A 192 -9.19 -12.22 -0.33
N PHE A 193 -8.64 -12.19 -1.54
CA PHE A 193 -9.11 -12.88 -2.73
C PHE A 193 -8.07 -13.89 -3.22
N ARG A 194 -8.51 -15.05 -3.70
CA ARG A 194 -7.65 -16.00 -4.44
C ARG A 194 -7.71 -15.63 -5.92
N VAL A 195 -6.56 -15.37 -6.53
CA VAL A 195 -6.48 -14.95 -7.95
C VAL A 195 -7.10 -16.01 -8.88
N GLU A 196 -6.86 -17.29 -8.60
CA GLU A 196 -7.47 -18.43 -9.32
C GLU A 196 -9.01 -18.38 -9.28
N ALA A 197 -9.58 -17.99 -8.15
CA ALA A 197 -11.04 -17.91 -7.99
C ALA A 197 -11.66 -16.75 -8.80
N LEU A 198 -10.86 -15.75 -9.21
CA LEU A 198 -11.30 -14.64 -10.06
C LEU A 198 -11.45 -15.08 -11.52
N GLN A 199 -10.60 -16.00 -12.00
CA GLN A 199 -10.64 -16.52 -13.37
C GLN A 199 -12.00 -17.20 -13.67
N GLY A 200 -12.61 -17.81 -12.65
CA GLY A 200 -13.94 -18.43 -12.75
C GLY A 200 -15.13 -17.46 -12.75
N LEU A 201 -14.91 -16.13 -12.76
CA LEU A 201 -15.99 -15.13 -12.69
C LEU A 201 -16.47 -14.63 -14.07
N GLY A 202 -15.96 -15.18 -15.17
CA GLY A 202 -16.46 -14.90 -16.52
C GLY A 202 -16.25 -13.46 -16.98
N VAL A 203 -15.23 -12.78 -16.45
CA VAL A 203 -14.75 -11.50 -16.99
C VAL A 203 -13.62 -11.85 -17.95
N ALA A 204 -13.72 -11.45 -19.21
CA ALA A 204 -12.66 -11.71 -20.18
C ALA A 204 -11.38 -11.02 -19.70
N VAL A 205 -10.35 -11.82 -19.43
CA VAL A 205 -8.99 -11.39 -19.11
C VAL A 205 -8.21 -11.51 -20.42
N GLY A 206 -7.56 -10.43 -20.87
CA GLY A 206 -7.04 -10.30 -22.23
C GLY A 206 -7.92 -9.47 -23.18
N GLY A 207 -7.29 -8.95 -24.25
CA GLY A 207 -7.80 -7.84 -25.07
C GLY A 207 -7.14 -6.54 -24.60
N GLY A 208 -6.19 -6.04 -25.41
CA GLY A 208 -5.42 -4.84 -25.09
C GLY A 208 -6.30 -3.59 -24.91
N VAL A 209 -5.71 -2.56 -24.30
CA VAL A 209 -6.30 -1.21 -24.26
C VAL A 209 -6.47 -0.73 -25.71
N GLY A 210 -7.70 -0.72 -26.23
CA GLY A 210 -8.00 -0.13 -27.54
C GLY A 210 -8.93 -0.94 -28.45
N ASP A 211 -8.93 -2.28 -28.37
CA ASP A 211 -9.67 -3.08 -29.36
C ASP A 211 -10.98 -3.68 -28.82
N PRO A 212 -12.13 -3.42 -29.48
CA PRO A 212 -13.38 -4.10 -29.19
C PRO A 212 -13.30 -5.54 -29.72
N VAL A 213 -12.74 -6.45 -28.91
CA VAL A 213 -12.83 -7.89 -29.19
C VAL A 213 -14.25 -8.36 -28.84
N PRO A 214 -14.97 -9.06 -29.74
CA PRO A 214 -16.25 -9.69 -29.39
C PRO A 214 -16.05 -10.68 -28.24
N GLY A 215 -16.83 -10.54 -27.16
CA GLY A 215 -16.73 -11.41 -25.96
C GLY A 215 -15.98 -10.82 -24.75
N THR A 216 -15.60 -9.54 -24.77
CA THR A 216 -14.83 -8.80 -23.74
C THR A 216 -15.46 -8.69 -22.34
N GLY A 217 -16.67 -9.23 -22.14
CA GLY A 217 -17.35 -9.12 -20.86
C GLY A 217 -17.62 -7.66 -20.45
N ILE A 218 -17.86 -6.74 -21.39
CA ILE A 218 -18.43 -5.41 -21.07
C ILE A 218 -19.66 -5.15 -21.95
N PRO A 219 -20.70 -4.45 -21.44
CA PRO A 219 -21.87 -4.08 -22.24
C PRO A 219 -21.52 -3.32 -23.53
N PRO A 220 -22.35 -3.41 -24.59
CA PRO A 220 -22.19 -2.61 -25.81
C PRO A 220 -22.11 -1.11 -25.52
N GLY A 221 -21.31 -0.38 -26.31
CA GLY A 221 -21.08 1.06 -26.15
C GLY A 221 -20.08 1.43 -25.04
N LEU A 222 -19.43 0.44 -24.42
CA LEU A 222 -18.38 0.64 -23.42
C LEU A 222 -17.05 0.08 -23.92
N ARG A 223 -15.95 0.64 -23.42
CA ARG A 223 -14.58 0.23 -23.76
C ARG A 223 -13.73 0.07 -22.51
N TRP A 224 -12.79 -0.87 -22.56
CA TRP A 224 -11.71 -0.94 -21.58
C TRP A 224 -10.70 0.18 -21.81
N GLY A 225 -10.09 0.66 -20.73
CA GLY A 225 -9.02 1.64 -20.77
C GLY A 225 -8.22 1.67 -19.47
N VAL A 226 -7.36 2.67 -19.37
CA VAL A 226 -6.63 3.05 -18.15
C VAL A 226 -7.01 4.48 -17.76
N VAL A 227 -6.82 4.86 -16.50
CA VAL A 227 -6.95 6.27 -16.10
C VAL A 227 -5.75 7.03 -16.65
N ARG A 228 -6.01 8.07 -17.45
CA ARG A 228 -4.96 8.90 -18.06
C ARG A 228 -4.56 10.06 -17.12
N PRO A 229 -3.35 10.62 -17.26
CA PRO A 229 -2.92 11.74 -16.42
C PRO A 229 -3.90 12.91 -16.37
N GLU A 230 -4.52 13.26 -17.50
CA GLU A 230 -5.53 14.32 -17.61
C GLU A 230 -6.86 14.00 -16.91
N GLU A 231 -7.11 12.73 -16.60
CA GLU A 231 -8.34 12.26 -15.90
C GLU A 231 -8.15 12.18 -14.38
N ILE A 232 -6.91 12.30 -13.88
CA ILE A 232 -6.60 12.17 -12.45
C ILE A 232 -7.36 13.21 -11.60
N PRO A 233 -7.44 14.50 -11.96
CA PRO A 233 -8.23 15.46 -11.17
C PRO A 233 -9.69 15.05 -11.03
N PHE A 234 -10.29 14.53 -12.10
CA PHE A 234 -11.67 14.03 -12.08
C PHE A 234 -11.81 12.80 -11.17
N VAL A 235 -10.92 11.82 -11.31
CA VAL A 235 -10.93 10.61 -10.47
C VAL A 235 -10.77 10.94 -8.99
N LEU A 236 -9.87 11.87 -8.64
CA LEU A 236 -9.67 12.31 -7.26
C LEU A 236 -10.88 13.06 -6.71
N SER A 237 -11.65 13.77 -7.55
CA SER A 237 -12.90 14.43 -7.13
C SER A 237 -14.02 13.47 -6.71
N ARG A 238 -13.84 12.16 -6.88
CA ARG A 238 -14.84 11.11 -6.60
C ARG A 238 -14.55 10.26 -5.37
N THR A 239 -13.51 10.59 -4.61
CA THR A 239 -13.13 9.88 -3.39
C THR A 239 -13.06 10.84 -2.21
N GLU A 240 -13.55 10.39 -1.05
CA GLU A 240 -13.36 11.09 0.23
C GLU A 240 -12.00 10.75 0.86
N ILE A 241 -11.37 9.66 0.43
CA ILE A 241 -10.00 9.33 0.82
C ILE A 241 -9.07 10.24 0.04
N GLU A 242 -8.41 11.16 0.73
CA GLU A 242 -7.42 12.05 0.15
C GLU A 242 -6.25 11.24 -0.44
N ARG A 243 -5.96 11.51 -1.70
CA ARG A 243 -4.80 10.95 -2.42
C ARG A 243 -4.13 12.03 -3.23
N LYS A 244 -2.81 11.92 -3.40
CA LYS A 244 -2.05 12.91 -4.18
C LYS A 244 -1.95 12.45 -5.63
N ALA A 245 -2.10 13.40 -6.56
CA ALA A 245 -1.96 13.13 -7.99
C ALA A 245 -0.61 12.49 -8.33
N ARG A 246 0.48 12.93 -7.67
CA ARG A 246 1.82 12.34 -7.82
C ARG A 246 1.85 10.83 -7.53
N THR A 247 1.06 10.36 -6.57
CA THR A 247 0.98 8.93 -6.22
C THR A 247 0.11 8.19 -7.21
N VAL A 248 -1.08 8.70 -7.52
CA VAL A 248 -2.03 8.05 -8.45
C VAL A 248 -1.43 7.84 -9.85
N LYS A 249 -0.58 8.77 -10.31
CA LYS A 249 0.16 8.64 -11.59
C LYS A 249 1.04 7.39 -11.67
N LEU A 250 1.50 6.86 -10.54
CA LEU A 250 2.40 5.70 -10.47
C LEU A 250 1.65 4.37 -10.43
N LEU A 251 0.34 4.39 -10.17
CA LEU A 251 -0.41 3.19 -9.84
C LEU A 251 -0.96 2.53 -11.11
N PRO A 252 -0.80 1.20 -11.28
CA PRO A 252 -1.53 0.45 -12.29
C PRO A 252 -3.04 0.68 -12.14
N SER A 253 -3.73 0.93 -13.26
CA SER A 253 -5.17 1.21 -13.26
C SER A 253 -5.89 0.46 -14.37
N VAL A 254 -7.18 0.21 -14.14
CA VAL A 254 -8.11 -0.26 -15.17
C VAL A 254 -9.35 0.62 -15.07
N ALA A 255 -9.88 1.01 -16.21
CA ALA A 255 -11.10 1.79 -16.35
C ALA A 255 -12.05 1.17 -17.39
N ILE A 256 -13.34 1.38 -17.18
CA ILE A 256 -14.38 1.25 -18.20
C ILE A 256 -14.79 2.66 -18.60
N LYS A 257 -14.78 2.91 -19.91
CA LYS A 257 -15.02 4.22 -20.52
C LYS A 257 -16.19 4.15 -21.50
N LEU A 258 -16.85 5.29 -21.70
CA LEU A 258 -17.77 5.52 -22.81
C LEU A 258 -16.99 5.61 -24.13
N GLU A 259 -17.70 5.59 -25.26
CA GLU A 259 -17.09 5.73 -26.59
C GLU A 259 -16.35 7.06 -26.78
N ASP A 260 -16.80 8.12 -26.13
CA ASP A 260 -16.13 9.43 -26.11
C ASP A 260 -14.88 9.49 -25.22
N GLY A 261 -14.54 8.38 -24.53
CA GLY A 261 -13.40 8.27 -23.64
C GLY A 261 -13.67 8.66 -22.19
N THR A 262 -14.88 9.05 -21.82
CA THR A 262 -15.23 9.41 -20.44
C THR A 262 -15.15 8.19 -19.51
N PRO A 263 -14.34 8.20 -18.43
CA PRO A 263 -14.28 7.10 -17.46
C PRO A 263 -15.54 7.06 -16.59
N ILE A 264 -16.17 5.88 -16.49
CA ILE A 264 -17.41 5.67 -15.72
C ILE A 264 -17.26 4.63 -14.60
N ALA A 265 -16.21 3.81 -14.63
CA ALA A 265 -15.80 2.95 -13.53
C ALA A 265 -14.30 2.71 -13.62
N TRP A 266 -13.60 2.65 -12.48
CA TRP A 266 -12.15 2.46 -12.45
C TRP A 266 -11.69 1.92 -11.10
N ALA A 267 -10.45 1.43 -11.05
CA ALA A 267 -9.74 1.09 -9.83
C ALA A 267 -8.23 1.14 -10.06
N PHE A 268 -7.48 1.13 -8.97
CA PHE A 268 -6.02 1.14 -8.96
C PHE A 268 -5.47 0.02 -8.06
N LEU A 269 -4.26 -0.44 -8.34
CA LEU A 269 -3.47 -1.16 -7.36
C LEU A 269 -2.61 -0.16 -6.58
N GLY A 270 -2.81 -0.09 -5.27
CA GLY A 270 -2.03 0.77 -4.39
C GLY A 270 -0.54 0.39 -4.37
N PRO A 271 0.32 1.17 -3.69
CA PRO A 271 1.75 0.85 -3.57
C PRO A 271 2.04 -0.50 -2.90
N ASP A 272 1.11 -1.00 -2.09
CA ASP A 272 1.14 -2.34 -1.49
C ASP A 272 0.41 -3.38 -2.36
N SER A 273 -0.02 -3.05 -3.58
CA SER A 273 -0.89 -3.84 -4.47
C SER A 273 -2.33 -4.08 -3.97
N SER A 274 -2.80 -3.35 -2.96
CA SER A 274 -4.22 -3.38 -2.56
C SER A 274 -5.13 -2.82 -3.68
N LEU A 275 -6.30 -3.42 -3.86
CA LEU A 275 -7.37 -2.85 -4.67
C LEU A 275 -7.83 -1.55 -4.00
N SER A 276 -7.61 -0.44 -4.67
CA SER A 276 -7.82 0.90 -4.12
C SER A 276 -8.58 1.81 -5.09
N SER A 277 -9.22 2.84 -4.54
CA SER A 277 -9.97 3.85 -5.31
C SER A 277 -10.94 3.25 -6.34
N LEU A 278 -11.55 2.12 -5.99
CA LEU A 278 -12.57 1.48 -6.81
C LEU A 278 -13.81 2.36 -6.84
N HIS A 279 -14.24 2.76 -8.02
CA HIS A 279 -15.43 3.59 -8.20
C HIS A 279 -16.26 3.16 -9.39
N CYS A 280 -17.55 3.46 -9.31
CA CYS A 280 -18.47 3.42 -10.42
C CYS A 280 -19.44 4.60 -10.28
N GLU A 281 -19.55 5.39 -11.35
CA GLU A 281 -20.43 6.56 -11.41
C GLU A 281 -21.89 6.15 -11.09
N PRO A 282 -22.63 6.94 -10.29
CA PRO A 282 -23.94 6.55 -9.75
C PRO A 282 -24.93 6.00 -10.79
N GLN A 283 -25.04 6.65 -11.95
CA GLN A 283 -25.94 6.29 -13.05
C GLN A 283 -25.57 4.98 -13.77
N TYR A 284 -24.38 4.41 -13.49
CA TYR A 284 -23.90 3.15 -14.05
C TYR A 284 -23.82 2.01 -13.00
N ARG A 285 -24.19 2.27 -11.74
CA ARG A 285 -24.19 1.27 -10.67
C ARG A 285 -25.25 0.18 -10.90
N GLY A 286 -25.11 -0.94 -10.18
CA GLY A 286 -26.00 -2.11 -10.33
C GLY A 286 -25.76 -2.97 -11.57
N LYS A 287 -24.88 -2.55 -12.49
CA LYS A 287 -24.55 -3.25 -13.74
C LYS A 287 -23.33 -4.18 -13.65
N GLY A 288 -22.77 -4.36 -12.45
CA GLY A 288 -21.58 -5.18 -12.20
C GLY A 288 -20.25 -4.60 -12.70
N LEU A 289 -20.21 -3.33 -13.12
CA LEU A 289 -19.01 -2.71 -13.71
C LEU A 289 -17.82 -2.63 -12.72
N ALA A 290 -18.07 -2.25 -11.47
CA ALA A 290 -17.04 -2.20 -10.43
C ALA A 290 -16.37 -3.58 -10.22
N LYS A 291 -17.18 -4.65 -10.20
CA LYS A 291 -16.69 -6.03 -10.13
C LYS A 291 -15.81 -6.37 -11.34
N ARG A 292 -16.25 -6.03 -12.55
CA ARG A 292 -15.51 -6.31 -13.79
C ARG A 292 -14.15 -5.61 -13.80
N VAL A 293 -14.11 -4.33 -13.41
CA VAL A 293 -12.86 -3.57 -13.26
C VAL A 293 -11.94 -4.23 -12.24
N ALA A 294 -12.45 -4.57 -11.05
CA ALA A 294 -11.65 -5.20 -10.01
C ALA A 294 -11.07 -6.55 -10.46
N VAL A 295 -11.87 -7.41 -11.12
CA VAL A 295 -11.39 -8.69 -11.66
C VAL A 295 -10.29 -8.46 -12.68
N LYS A 296 -10.51 -7.60 -13.68
CA LYS A 296 -9.52 -7.36 -14.74
C LYS A 296 -8.22 -6.80 -14.16
N LEU A 297 -8.30 -5.81 -13.28
CA LEU A 297 -7.13 -5.22 -12.62
C LEU A 297 -6.33 -6.26 -11.82
N LEU A 298 -7.01 -7.01 -10.95
CA LEU A 298 -6.34 -8.01 -10.11
C LEU A 298 -5.75 -9.14 -10.96
N SER A 299 -6.44 -9.59 -12.01
CA SER A 299 -5.96 -10.66 -12.88
C SER A 299 -4.78 -10.26 -13.77
N GLU A 300 -4.76 -9.02 -14.28
CA GLU A 300 -3.72 -8.59 -15.25
C GLU A 300 -2.51 -7.94 -14.58
N CYS A 301 -2.70 -7.28 -13.43
CA CYS A 301 -1.66 -6.45 -12.83
C CYS A 301 -0.99 -7.06 -11.59
N LEU A 302 -1.61 -7.97 -10.84
CA LEU A 302 -0.98 -8.54 -9.63
C LEU A 302 0.27 -9.37 -9.93
N GLN A 303 0.28 -10.06 -11.07
CA GLN A 303 1.46 -10.82 -11.53
C GLN A 303 2.71 -9.93 -11.68
N ASN A 304 2.51 -8.62 -11.91
CA ASN A 304 3.61 -7.67 -12.01
C ASN A 304 4.24 -7.36 -10.65
N TYR A 305 3.73 -7.88 -9.54
CA TYR A 305 4.32 -7.70 -8.22
C TYR A 305 4.82 -9.02 -7.61
N GLY A 306 4.50 -10.18 -8.18
CA GLY A 306 4.73 -11.49 -7.52
C GLY A 306 3.56 -12.48 -7.71
N ASP A 307 3.84 -13.75 -7.44
CA ASP A 307 3.04 -14.92 -7.84
C ASP A 307 2.37 -15.67 -6.67
N GLU A 308 2.28 -15.06 -5.48
CA GLU A 308 1.72 -15.72 -4.27
C GLU A 308 0.22 -16.05 -4.38
N GLY A 309 -0.46 -15.67 -5.46
CA GLY A 309 -1.84 -16.07 -5.76
C GLY A 309 -2.93 -15.35 -4.97
N TYR A 310 -2.59 -14.24 -4.31
CA TYR A 310 -3.50 -13.44 -3.49
C TYR A 310 -3.65 -12.01 -4.02
N GLY A 311 -4.86 -11.47 -3.92
CA GLY A 311 -5.14 -10.03 -3.98
C GLY A 311 -5.93 -9.60 -2.74
N TRP A 312 -5.96 -8.32 -2.42
CA TRP A 312 -6.77 -7.84 -1.28
C TRP A 312 -7.31 -6.42 -1.46
N ALA A 313 -8.22 -6.04 -0.57
CA ALA A 313 -8.71 -4.69 -0.38
C ALA A 313 -8.88 -4.42 1.12
N ASP A 314 -8.62 -3.19 1.55
CA ASP A 314 -8.95 -2.74 2.90
C ASP A 314 -10.25 -1.95 2.83
N VAL A 315 -11.29 -2.40 3.53
CA VAL A 315 -12.64 -1.86 3.40
C VAL A 315 -13.19 -1.47 4.76
N ALA A 316 -13.72 -0.25 4.87
CA ALA A 316 -14.31 0.22 6.11
C ALA A 316 -15.53 -0.65 6.49
N PRO A 317 -15.73 -0.97 7.79
CA PRO A 317 -16.82 -1.82 8.25
C PRO A 317 -18.22 -1.31 7.92
N ASP A 318 -18.38 -0.02 7.67
CA ASP A 318 -19.64 0.64 7.29
C ASP A 318 -19.80 0.82 5.76
N ASN A 319 -18.77 0.54 4.96
CA ASN A 319 -18.82 0.63 3.50
C ASN A 319 -19.46 -0.63 2.88
N VAL A 320 -20.78 -0.73 3.00
CA VAL A 320 -21.58 -1.87 2.50
C VAL A 320 -21.39 -2.10 1.00
N GLY A 321 -21.20 -1.03 0.21
CA GLY A 321 -20.98 -1.11 -1.24
C GLY A 321 -19.69 -1.86 -1.59
N SER A 322 -18.56 -1.43 -1.02
CA SER A 322 -17.27 -2.08 -1.22
C SER A 322 -17.24 -3.50 -0.66
N GLN A 323 -17.87 -3.75 0.49
CA GLN A 323 -18.02 -5.11 1.03
C GLN A 323 -18.81 -6.01 0.08
N SER A 324 -19.89 -5.50 -0.55
CA SER A 324 -20.66 -6.26 -1.54
C SER A 324 -19.82 -6.61 -2.76
N VAL A 325 -18.96 -5.70 -3.23
CA VAL A 325 -18.01 -6.01 -4.30
C VAL A 325 -17.05 -7.11 -3.85
N CYS A 326 -16.44 -6.99 -2.67
CA CYS A 326 -15.49 -7.97 -2.16
C CYS A 326 -16.12 -9.37 -2.01
N LYS A 327 -17.36 -9.46 -1.50
CA LYS A 327 -18.13 -10.72 -1.48
C LYS A 327 -18.34 -11.29 -2.88
N SER A 328 -18.65 -10.44 -3.86
CA SER A 328 -18.86 -10.86 -5.25
C SER A 328 -17.58 -11.36 -5.96
N LEU A 329 -16.41 -10.98 -5.44
CA LEU A 329 -15.07 -11.45 -5.83
C LEU A 329 -14.66 -12.72 -5.06
N ARG A 330 -15.59 -13.34 -4.31
CA ARG A 330 -15.34 -14.48 -3.41
C ARG A 330 -14.32 -14.15 -2.31
N GLY A 331 -14.20 -12.87 -1.96
CA GLY A 331 -13.32 -12.42 -0.91
C GLY A 331 -13.78 -12.85 0.47
N LYS A 332 -12.82 -13.01 1.38
CA LYS A 332 -13.06 -13.29 2.80
C LYS A 332 -12.39 -12.23 3.65
N ILE A 333 -13.06 -11.81 4.72
CA ILE A 333 -12.39 -11.05 5.77
C ILE A 333 -11.44 -12.00 6.48
N VAL A 334 -10.17 -11.63 6.59
CA VAL A 334 -9.12 -12.48 7.18
C VAL A 334 -8.55 -11.90 8.47
N TRP A 335 -8.44 -10.57 8.57
CA TRP A 335 -8.07 -9.85 9.79
C TRP A 335 -8.44 -8.37 9.68
N THR A 336 -8.27 -7.64 10.78
CA THR A 336 -8.47 -6.19 10.84
C THR A 336 -7.12 -5.46 10.74
N VAL A 337 -7.10 -4.39 9.98
CA VAL A 337 -5.97 -3.45 9.90
C VAL A 337 -6.38 -2.06 10.34
N CYS A 338 -5.39 -1.23 10.61
CA CYS A 338 -5.53 0.15 11.07
C CYS A 338 -4.75 1.09 10.16
N TRP A 339 -5.29 2.29 10.03
CA TRP A 339 -4.68 3.47 9.41
C TRP A 339 -4.82 4.66 10.35
#